data_AF-A0A151F6L2-F1
#
_entry.id   AF-A0A151F6L2-F1
#
_cell.length_a   1.000
_cell.length_b   1.000
_cell.length_c   1.000
_cell.angle_alpha   90.00
_cell.angle_beta   90.00
_cell.angle_gamma   90.00
#
_symmetry.space_group_name_H-M   'P 1'
#
loop_
_entity.id
_entity.type
_entity.pdbx_description
1 polymer ?
#
loop_
_entity_poly.entity_id
_entity_poly.type
_entity_poly.pdbx_seq_one_letter_code
_entity_poly.pdbx_strand_id
1 'polypeptide(L)'
;MKKAYLAVLVPVLLIITYWHPAGAATWHVNPGDSIQAAINNASAGDTIFVHSSVYTEQIVINKSVKLIGDGAGTTVIQHAGGLVLVHVNTVNTTVELAGFTLRHTGTVDWSNSYALLVENGAYASIHDNVVDDFKKRGIYVEGNNSSADITGNTVIGEGPCPGVQNGIVIWGSGGGFANIIGNKVSHMYYTGGFWGSTGIMILDTFDKTVVVANNAVHDTQLGMGVGDYCGISHAGSYTLNVTIKDNRITDNTGGIEVINDARGTTIEYNSILRNTEYGIAVTDYVDYGWACGQPTDTVINYNDIIGNGIGLSVNSRVDLVDARYNCWGHWTGPGGGFTDPNTGQLAHGNGDTIDAAANNALFDPWLPCRLPSQNEPQSGYGEQLCPLARYNVQKAEEMLETVHKLFDQAFHLKVNLLAVEELIAEAEDLLEKATCFCKNSQNCVAGNTLALEAQKLLREAQEMLESMLS
;
A
#
# COMPACT_ATOMS: atom_id res chain seq x y z
N MET A 1 44.81 -46.67 75.52
CA MET A 1 44.29 -45.29 75.54
C MET A 1 43.82 -44.94 74.13
N LYS A 2 42.50 -44.82 73.93
CA LYS A 2 41.85 -44.50 72.65
C LYS A 2 41.98 -42.99 72.39
N LYS A 3 42.37 -42.57 71.18
CA LYS A 3 42.11 -41.21 70.69
C LYS A 3 40.96 -41.29 69.67
N ALA A 4 39.90 -40.54 69.95
CA ALA A 4 38.67 -40.48 69.18
C ALA A 4 38.86 -39.55 67.97
N TYR A 5 38.31 -39.95 66.81
CA TYR A 5 38.18 -39.09 65.64
C TYR A 5 36.79 -38.42 65.69
N LEU A 6 36.78 -37.08 65.60
CA LEU A 6 35.58 -36.27 65.54
C LEU A 6 35.04 -36.29 64.11
N ALA A 7 33.87 -36.89 63.88
CA ALA A 7 33.19 -36.81 62.59
C ALA A 7 32.33 -35.54 62.55
N VAL A 8 32.68 -34.60 61.68
CA VAL A 8 31.87 -33.41 61.39
C VAL A 8 30.83 -33.79 60.34
N LEU A 9 29.56 -33.84 60.75
CA LEU A 9 28.40 -33.99 59.86
C LEU A 9 28.08 -32.62 59.26
N VAL A 10 28.36 -32.44 57.96
CA VAL A 10 27.86 -31.31 57.18
C VAL A 10 26.48 -31.69 56.61
N PRO A 11 25.39 -31.00 56.95
CA PRO A 11 24.10 -31.29 56.35
C PRO A 11 24.11 -30.80 54.89
N VAL A 12 24.04 -31.73 53.94
CA VAL A 12 23.80 -31.40 52.53
C VAL A 12 22.33 -31.01 52.41
N LEU A 13 22.08 -29.70 52.31
CA LEU A 13 20.75 -29.15 52.03
C LEU A 13 20.45 -29.40 50.54
N LEU A 14 19.63 -30.43 50.27
CA LEU A 14 19.09 -30.68 48.92
C LEU A 14 18.02 -29.60 48.63
N ILE A 15 18.44 -28.54 47.95
CA ILE A 15 17.52 -27.56 47.35
C ILE A 15 16.90 -28.22 46.13
N ILE A 16 15.67 -28.73 46.28
CA ILE A 16 14.84 -29.13 45.16
C ILE A 16 14.34 -27.84 44.53
N THR A 17 15.04 -27.35 43.50
CA THR A 17 14.51 -26.30 42.64
C THR A 17 13.36 -26.90 41.85
N TYR A 18 12.13 -26.59 42.26
CA TYR A 18 10.95 -26.84 41.44
C TYR A 18 11.05 -25.95 40.20
N TRP A 19 11.66 -26.49 39.14
CA TRP A 19 11.48 -25.99 37.78
C TRP A 19 10.00 -26.17 37.43
N HIS A 20 9.24 -25.11 37.66
CA HIS A 20 8.02 -24.92 36.92
C HIS A 20 8.48 -24.59 35.49
N PRO A 21 8.00 -25.28 34.45
CA PRO A 21 8.03 -24.67 33.13
C PRO A 21 7.31 -23.33 33.30
N ALA A 22 8.03 -22.21 33.17
CA ALA A 22 7.44 -20.89 33.28
C ALA A 22 6.48 -20.74 32.09
N GLY A 23 5.21 -21.10 32.30
CA GLY A 23 4.15 -20.69 31.40
C GLY A 23 4.12 -19.17 31.41
N ALA A 24 4.14 -18.57 30.23
CA ALA A 24 3.91 -17.14 30.07
C ALA A 24 2.61 -16.76 30.80
N ALA A 25 2.67 -15.80 31.72
CA ALA A 25 1.49 -15.34 32.42
C ALA A 25 0.60 -14.52 31.47
N THR A 26 -0.71 -14.47 31.75
CA THR A 26 -1.64 -13.58 31.06
C THR A 26 -2.10 -12.49 32.01
N TRP A 27 -1.86 -11.24 31.62
CA TRP A 27 -2.29 -10.03 32.31
C TRP A 27 -3.52 -9.48 31.60
N HIS A 28 -4.66 -9.51 32.28
CA HIS A 28 -5.90 -8.95 31.74
C HIS A 28 -5.98 -7.46 32.06
N VAL A 29 -6.19 -6.64 31.03
CA VAL A 29 -6.41 -5.20 31.15
C VAL A 29 -7.89 -4.94 30.84
N ASN A 30 -8.66 -4.52 31.84
CA ASN A 30 -10.09 -4.23 31.71
C ASN A 30 -10.31 -2.73 31.41
N PRO A 31 -11.53 -2.31 31.04
CA PRO A 31 -11.85 -0.90 30.90
C PRO A 31 -11.52 -0.10 32.16
N GLY A 32 -10.68 0.93 32.03
CA GLY A 32 -10.22 1.79 33.13
C GLY A 32 -8.85 1.40 33.71
N ASP A 33 -8.34 0.20 33.41
CA ASP A 33 -6.96 -0.18 33.69
C ASP A 33 -5.99 0.48 32.68
N SER A 34 -4.70 0.55 33.02
CA SER A 34 -3.66 1.00 32.09
C SER A 34 -2.92 -0.18 31.45
N ILE A 35 -2.83 -0.16 30.13
CA ILE A 35 -2.03 -1.11 29.34
C ILE A 35 -0.55 -0.95 29.72
N GLN A 36 -0.05 0.30 29.83
CA GLN A 36 1.34 0.55 30.20
C GLN A 36 1.67 -0.03 31.58
N ALA A 37 0.76 0.08 32.55
CA ALA A 37 0.96 -0.52 33.87
C ALA A 37 1.07 -2.05 33.81
N ALA A 38 0.27 -2.71 32.97
CA ALA A 38 0.37 -4.16 32.77
C ALA A 38 1.71 -4.54 32.12
N ILE A 39 2.15 -3.84 31.07
CA ILE A 39 3.48 -4.04 30.44
C ILE A 39 4.61 -3.87 31.46
N ASN A 40 4.53 -2.84 32.30
CA ASN A 40 5.56 -2.57 33.31
C ASN A 40 5.70 -3.71 34.32
N ASN A 41 4.58 -4.30 34.76
CA ASN A 41 4.55 -5.39 35.75
C ASN A 41 4.81 -6.78 35.16
N ALA A 42 4.57 -6.97 33.86
CA ALA A 42 4.77 -8.24 33.19
C ALA A 42 6.25 -8.63 33.07
N SER A 43 6.48 -9.94 33.03
CA SER A 43 7.77 -10.55 32.71
C SER A 43 7.92 -10.74 31.21
N ALA A 44 9.16 -10.86 30.74
CA ALA A 44 9.41 -11.17 29.33
C ALA A 44 8.79 -12.53 28.96
N GLY A 45 8.06 -12.57 27.85
CA GLY A 45 7.31 -13.72 27.36
C GLY A 45 5.82 -13.70 27.74
N ASP A 46 5.40 -12.85 28.68
CA ASP A 46 4.00 -12.75 29.11
C ASP A 46 3.09 -12.21 28.00
N THR A 47 1.79 -12.49 28.14
CA THR A 47 0.72 -11.91 27.33
C THR A 47 0.01 -10.81 28.11
N ILE A 48 -0.10 -9.64 27.52
CA ILE A 48 -0.99 -8.56 27.93
C ILE A 48 -2.24 -8.67 27.06
N PHE A 49 -3.32 -9.18 27.66
CA PHE A 49 -4.61 -9.33 26.98
C PHE A 49 -5.52 -8.15 27.33
N VAL A 50 -5.85 -7.34 26.34
CA VAL A 50 -6.55 -6.06 26.49
C VAL A 50 -7.98 -6.20 26.05
N HIS A 51 -8.89 -6.04 27.01
CA HIS A 51 -10.31 -6.18 26.75
C HIS A 51 -10.89 -5.01 25.96
N SER A 52 -12.01 -5.25 25.29
CA SER A 52 -12.75 -4.26 24.51
C SER A 52 -12.99 -2.96 25.29
N SER A 53 -12.33 -1.89 24.89
CA SER A 53 -12.53 -0.53 25.38
C SER A 53 -11.76 0.46 24.51
N VAL A 54 -11.92 1.75 24.82
CA VAL A 54 -11.02 2.81 24.36
C VAL A 54 -10.00 3.10 25.46
N TYR A 55 -8.72 2.99 25.14
CA TYR A 55 -7.58 3.30 26.00
C TYR A 55 -6.92 4.57 25.49
N THR A 56 -6.94 5.63 26.33
CA THR A 56 -6.32 6.92 26.00
C THR A 56 -4.96 7.05 26.67
N GLU A 57 -3.94 6.44 26.08
CA GLU A 57 -2.55 6.44 26.61
C GLU A 57 -1.54 6.19 25.47
N GLN A 58 -0.29 6.60 25.68
CA GLN A 58 0.84 6.20 24.81
C GLN A 58 1.50 4.95 25.40
N ILE A 59 1.92 4.03 24.53
CA ILE A 59 2.47 2.73 24.91
C ILE A 59 3.94 2.64 24.52
N VAL A 60 4.78 2.26 25.48
CA VAL A 60 6.19 1.92 25.29
C VAL A 60 6.41 0.46 25.68
N ILE A 61 6.86 -0.34 24.72
CA ILE A 61 7.17 -1.76 24.87
C ILE A 61 8.67 -1.93 24.81
N ASN A 62 9.27 -2.21 25.97
CA ASN A 62 10.71 -2.30 26.16
C ASN A 62 11.18 -3.70 26.63
N LYS A 63 10.33 -4.70 26.46
CA LYS A 63 10.57 -6.10 26.83
C LYS A 63 9.73 -7.01 25.95
N SER A 64 10.13 -8.27 25.81
CA SER A 64 9.42 -9.20 24.93
C SER A 64 8.08 -9.56 25.53
N VAL A 65 6.97 -9.23 24.87
CA VAL A 65 5.60 -9.55 25.32
C VAL A 65 4.70 -9.75 24.11
N LYS A 66 3.56 -10.40 24.33
CA LYS A 66 2.43 -10.33 23.41
C LYS A 66 1.46 -9.27 23.92
N LEU A 67 1.12 -8.29 23.11
CA LEU A 67 0.07 -7.31 23.38
C LEU A 67 -1.08 -7.63 22.42
N ILE A 68 -2.18 -8.14 22.97
CA ILE A 68 -3.30 -8.71 22.20
C ILE A 68 -4.60 -8.06 22.64
N GLY A 69 -5.34 -7.47 21.71
CA GLY A 69 -6.68 -6.93 21.96
C GLY A 69 -7.79 -7.96 21.71
N ASP A 70 -8.94 -7.78 22.36
CA ASP A 70 -10.18 -8.53 22.09
C ASP A 70 -10.62 -8.52 20.61
N GLY A 71 -10.13 -7.57 19.82
CA GLY A 71 -10.34 -7.47 18.38
C GLY A 71 -10.28 -6.02 17.90
N ALA A 72 -9.79 -5.82 16.68
CA ALA A 72 -9.55 -4.46 16.16
C ALA A 72 -10.83 -3.60 16.11
N GLY A 73 -12.00 -4.21 15.93
CA GLY A 73 -13.29 -3.49 15.94
C GLY A 73 -13.75 -3.01 17.32
N THR A 74 -13.13 -3.45 18.41
CA THR A 74 -13.61 -3.23 19.79
C THR A 74 -12.54 -2.72 20.76
N THR A 75 -11.26 -2.93 20.46
CA THR A 75 -10.15 -2.51 21.32
C THR A 75 -9.36 -1.39 20.66
N VAL A 76 -9.50 -0.17 21.17
CA VAL A 76 -8.91 1.04 20.59
C VAL A 76 -7.81 1.57 21.50
N ILE A 77 -6.62 1.81 20.95
CA ILE A 77 -5.57 2.62 21.59
C ILE A 77 -5.54 3.94 20.83
N GLN A 78 -5.63 5.05 21.57
CA GLN A 78 -5.60 6.37 20.98
C GLN A 78 -4.90 7.36 21.89
N HIS A 79 -4.27 8.38 21.31
CA HIS A 79 -3.75 9.49 22.11
C HIS A 79 -3.46 10.69 21.22
N ALA A 80 -4.22 11.78 21.43
CA ALA A 80 -4.08 12.99 20.64
C ALA A 80 -2.67 13.63 20.80
N GLY A 81 -2.15 13.66 22.03
CA GLY A 81 -0.83 14.22 22.36
C GLY A 81 0.37 13.29 22.10
N GLY A 82 1.57 13.84 22.03
CA GLY A 82 2.81 13.06 21.91
C GLY A 82 3.16 12.65 20.47
N LEU A 83 4.38 12.10 20.31
CA LEU A 83 4.94 11.79 18.99
C LEU A 83 4.70 10.33 18.56
N VAL A 84 4.61 9.38 19.48
CA VAL A 84 4.49 7.95 19.13
C VAL A 84 3.37 7.33 19.97
N LEU A 85 2.36 6.76 19.33
CA LEU A 85 1.26 6.09 20.05
C LEU A 85 1.70 4.74 20.61
N VAL A 86 2.28 3.87 19.78
CA VAL A 86 2.87 2.59 20.21
C VAL A 86 4.34 2.53 19.78
N HIS A 87 5.25 2.40 20.76
CA HIS A 87 6.69 2.43 20.54
C HIS A 87 7.35 1.12 21.01
N VAL A 88 7.90 0.36 20.07
CA VAL A 88 8.74 -0.82 20.35
C VAL A 88 10.19 -0.42 20.14
N ASN A 89 10.94 -0.23 21.23
CA ASN A 89 12.17 0.57 21.17
C ASN A 89 13.39 -0.03 21.88
N THR A 90 13.39 -1.36 22.09
CA THR A 90 14.44 -2.03 22.85
C THR A 90 15.08 -3.15 22.04
N VAL A 91 16.42 -3.15 22.00
CA VAL A 91 17.22 -4.16 21.31
C VAL A 91 16.90 -5.58 21.77
N ASN A 92 16.97 -6.54 20.85
CA ASN A 92 16.73 -7.97 21.12
C ASN A 92 15.37 -8.25 21.79
N THR A 93 14.38 -7.40 21.54
CA THR A 93 13.01 -7.57 22.03
C THR A 93 12.14 -8.16 20.94
N THR A 94 11.24 -9.07 21.32
CA THR A 94 10.24 -9.68 20.43
C THR A 94 8.85 -9.31 20.91
N VAL A 95 8.10 -8.58 20.09
CA VAL A 95 6.74 -8.15 20.38
C VAL A 95 5.77 -8.78 19.39
N GLU A 96 4.65 -9.29 19.89
CA GLU A 96 3.46 -9.56 19.08
C GLU A 96 2.44 -8.47 19.38
N LEU A 97 1.92 -7.78 18.37
CA LEU A 97 0.91 -6.74 18.49
C LEU A 97 -0.27 -7.07 17.57
N ALA A 98 -1.41 -7.40 18.15
CA ALA A 98 -2.57 -7.79 17.36
C ALA A 98 -3.92 -7.43 17.96
N GLY A 99 -4.93 -7.25 17.09
CA GLY A 99 -6.31 -7.07 17.49
C GLY A 99 -6.64 -5.68 18.04
N PHE A 100 -5.95 -4.64 17.59
CA PHE A 100 -6.21 -3.25 17.98
C PHE A 100 -6.65 -2.37 16.82
N THR A 101 -7.43 -1.34 17.12
CA THR A 101 -7.37 -0.11 16.35
C THR A 101 -6.41 0.87 17.00
N LEU A 102 -5.41 1.36 16.26
CA LEU A 102 -4.48 2.41 16.65
C LEU A 102 -4.87 3.70 15.93
N ARG A 103 -5.25 4.74 16.69
CA ARG A 103 -5.80 5.95 16.06
C ARG A 103 -5.56 7.26 16.78
N HIS A 104 -5.96 8.33 16.11
CA HIS A 104 -5.96 9.68 16.65
C HIS A 104 -4.57 10.12 17.13
N THR A 105 -3.57 10.01 16.25
CA THR A 105 -2.16 10.23 16.60
C THR A 105 -1.62 11.52 16.01
N GLY A 106 -1.22 12.44 16.89
CA GLY A 106 -0.72 13.78 16.53
C GLY A 106 -1.83 14.84 16.61
N THR A 107 -1.55 15.97 17.26
CA THR A 107 -2.58 16.97 17.59
C THR A 107 -2.70 18.17 16.65
N VAL A 108 -1.63 18.68 16.01
CA VAL A 108 -1.78 19.95 15.25
C VAL A 108 -0.78 20.32 14.13
N ASP A 109 0.42 19.74 14.01
CA ASP A 109 1.47 20.40 13.17
C ASP A 109 2.15 19.51 12.11
N TRP A 110 1.49 18.48 11.56
CA TRP A 110 2.22 17.48 10.76
C TRP A 110 3.48 17.01 11.50
N SER A 111 3.34 16.96 12.84
CA SER A 111 4.41 16.63 13.77
C SER A 111 4.98 15.29 13.33
N ASN A 112 6.26 15.06 13.62
CA ASN A 112 6.91 13.78 13.34
C ASN A 112 6.28 12.67 14.20
N SER A 113 5.03 12.32 13.90
CA SER A 113 4.16 11.45 14.66
C SER A 113 4.06 10.09 14.02
N TYR A 114 3.87 9.08 14.85
CA TYR A 114 3.86 7.67 14.49
C TYR A 114 2.69 6.99 15.22
N ALA A 115 1.83 6.29 14.49
CA ALA A 115 0.86 5.41 15.13
C ALA A 115 1.55 4.19 15.73
N LEU A 116 2.51 3.63 15.00
CA LEU A 116 3.37 2.56 15.48
C LEU A 116 4.79 2.76 14.99
N LEU A 117 5.76 2.69 15.90
CA LEU A 117 7.18 2.76 15.62
C LEU A 117 7.92 1.55 16.19
N VAL A 118 8.66 0.84 15.34
CA VAL A 118 9.60 -0.23 15.71
C VAL A 118 11.02 0.21 15.39
N GLU A 119 11.89 0.22 16.39
CA GLU A 119 13.27 0.68 16.21
C GLU A 119 14.26 -0.01 17.15
N ASN A 120 15.52 0.43 17.08
CA ASN A 120 16.61 0.02 17.98
C ASN A 120 16.91 -1.49 17.96
N GLY A 121 16.76 -2.16 16.82
CA GLY A 121 17.06 -3.58 16.70
C GLY A 121 16.01 -4.48 17.36
N ALA A 122 14.79 -3.98 17.55
CA ALA A 122 13.66 -4.78 17.98
C ALA A 122 13.05 -5.58 16.83
N TYR A 123 12.34 -6.65 17.17
CA TYR A 123 11.47 -7.39 16.26
C TYR A 123 10.00 -7.24 16.71
N ALA A 124 9.12 -6.98 15.75
CA ALA A 124 7.68 -6.97 15.98
C ALA A 124 6.91 -7.80 14.94
N SER A 125 6.05 -8.69 15.40
CA SER A 125 4.95 -9.26 14.61
C SER A 125 3.72 -8.38 14.82
N ILE A 126 3.30 -7.69 13.77
CA ILE A 126 2.22 -6.69 13.78
C ILE A 126 1.12 -7.23 12.86
N HIS A 127 0.00 -7.67 13.43
CA HIS A 127 -1.05 -8.28 12.62
C HIS A 127 -2.46 -8.06 13.10
N ASP A 128 -3.42 -8.13 12.17
CA ASP A 128 -4.85 -7.98 12.45
C ASP A 128 -5.19 -6.68 13.20
N ASN A 129 -4.45 -5.60 12.90
CA ASN A 129 -4.71 -4.27 13.43
C ASN A 129 -5.36 -3.36 12.38
N VAL A 130 -6.07 -2.35 12.86
CA VAL A 130 -6.52 -1.20 12.07
C VAL A 130 -5.70 0.02 12.49
N VAL A 131 -5.17 0.77 11.54
CA VAL A 131 -4.43 2.02 11.78
C VAL A 131 -5.10 3.12 10.96
N ASP A 132 -5.81 4.03 11.63
CA ASP A 132 -6.58 5.12 11.03
C ASP A 132 -6.39 6.43 11.81
N ASP A 133 -6.86 7.56 11.27
CA ASP A 133 -6.78 8.89 11.92
C ASP A 133 -5.37 9.21 12.47
N PHE A 134 -4.31 8.89 11.71
CA PHE A 134 -2.93 9.21 12.05
C PHE A 134 -2.43 10.36 11.18
N LYS A 135 -1.67 11.30 11.75
CA LYS A 135 -1.30 12.52 11.02
C LYS A 135 -0.14 12.37 10.05
N LYS A 136 0.88 11.55 10.31
CA LYS A 136 2.09 11.50 9.45
C LYS A 136 2.57 10.10 9.07
N ARG A 137 2.71 9.21 10.05
CA ARG A 137 3.25 7.85 9.82
C ARG A 137 2.34 6.82 10.48
N GLY A 138 1.88 5.86 9.70
CA GLY A 138 1.09 4.73 10.20
C GLY A 138 1.99 3.73 10.93
N ILE A 139 2.43 2.70 10.21
CA ILE A 139 3.35 1.67 10.71
C ILE A 139 4.75 1.99 10.21
N TYR A 140 5.70 2.18 11.11
CA TYR A 140 7.06 2.58 10.77
C TYR A 140 8.08 1.66 11.41
N VAL A 141 9.04 1.18 10.62
CA VAL A 141 10.17 0.37 11.08
C VAL A 141 11.45 1.09 10.70
N GLU A 142 12.27 1.46 11.68
CA GLU A 142 13.50 2.20 11.44
C GLU A 142 14.72 1.68 12.19
N GLY A 143 15.89 1.95 11.61
CA GLY A 143 17.19 1.72 12.22
C GLY A 143 17.76 0.31 12.03
N ASN A 144 19.03 0.20 12.41
CA ASN A 144 19.83 -1.01 12.22
C ASN A 144 19.22 -2.22 12.95
N ASN A 145 19.17 -3.36 12.27
CA ASN A 145 18.68 -4.65 12.78
C ASN A 145 17.20 -4.70 13.19
N SER A 146 16.46 -3.59 13.11
CA SER A 146 15.02 -3.59 13.36
C SER A 146 14.33 -4.44 12.31
N SER A 147 13.43 -5.32 12.76
CA SER A 147 12.75 -6.28 11.90
C SER A 147 11.25 -6.31 12.16
N ALA A 148 10.45 -6.61 11.15
CA ALA A 148 9.02 -6.74 11.33
C ALA A 148 8.36 -7.73 10.37
N ASP A 149 7.37 -8.46 10.90
CA ASP A 149 6.34 -9.11 10.10
C ASP A 149 5.07 -8.27 10.22
N ILE A 150 4.68 -7.58 9.16
CA ILE A 150 3.54 -6.68 9.10
C ILE A 150 2.48 -7.37 8.24
N THR A 151 1.51 -8.04 8.87
CA THR A 151 0.59 -8.93 8.15
C THR A 151 -0.88 -8.70 8.45
N GLY A 152 -1.75 -8.74 7.44
CA GLY A 152 -3.20 -8.65 7.65
C GLY A 152 -3.70 -7.35 8.28
N ASN A 153 -2.90 -6.28 8.27
CA ASN A 153 -3.31 -4.98 8.83
C ASN A 153 -4.11 -4.18 7.80
N THR A 154 -4.97 -3.30 8.31
CA THR A 154 -5.66 -2.28 7.50
C THR A 154 -5.14 -0.91 7.90
N VAL A 155 -4.52 -0.18 6.98
CA VAL A 155 -3.94 1.16 7.19
C VAL A 155 -4.65 2.15 6.29
N ILE A 156 -5.26 3.18 6.89
CA ILE A 156 -6.13 4.14 6.18
C ILE A 156 -5.66 5.56 6.49
N GLY A 157 -5.22 6.28 5.47
CA GLY A 157 -4.87 7.70 5.56
C GLY A 157 -6.12 8.60 5.61
N GLU A 158 -5.90 9.89 5.77
CA GLU A 158 -6.97 10.90 5.87
C GLU A 158 -7.62 11.24 4.52
N GLY A 159 -7.09 10.69 3.42
CA GLY A 159 -7.38 11.16 2.08
C GLY A 159 -6.63 12.46 1.78
N PRO A 160 -7.17 13.30 0.87
CA PRO A 160 -6.55 14.57 0.51
C PRO A 160 -6.32 15.48 1.73
N CYS A 161 -5.04 15.64 2.11
CA CYS A 161 -4.64 16.41 3.29
C CYS A 161 -3.38 17.27 3.01
N PRO A 162 -3.18 18.38 3.76
CA PRO A 162 -2.11 19.35 3.51
C PRO A 162 -0.70 18.90 3.94
N GLY A 163 -0.47 17.63 4.22
CA GLY A 163 0.86 17.14 4.51
C GLY A 163 1.04 15.67 4.16
N VAL A 164 2.30 15.25 4.27
CA VAL A 164 2.76 14.01 3.67
C VAL A 164 2.50 12.86 4.63
N GLN A 165 1.47 12.06 4.33
CA GLN A 165 1.14 10.84 5.06
C GLN A 165 1.77 9.64 4.39
N ASN A 166 2.42 8.80 5.20
CA ASN A 166 2.92 7.52 4.74
C ASN A 166 2.30 6.38 5.55
N GLY A 167 1.82 5.36 4.86
CA GLY A 167 1.10 4.24 5.45
C GLY A 167 2.01 3.28 6.20
N ILE A 168 2.66 2.38 5.46
CA ILE A 168 3.66 1.44 5.97
C ILE A 168 5.02 1.85 5.46
N VAL A 169 6.00 2.03 6.34
CA VAL A 169 7.33 2.50 5.97
C VAL A 169 8.41 1.64 6.60
N ILE A 170 9.36 1.22 5.77
CA ILE A 170 10.64 0.68 6.18
C ILE A 170 11.69 1.72 5.82
N TRP A 171 12.34 2.30 6.83
CA TRP A 171 13.30 3.38 6.62
C TRP A 171 14.62 3.07 7.33
N GLY A 172 15.73 3.23 6.61
CA GLY A 172 17.01 3.53 7.22
C GLY A 172 17.72 2.36 7.86
N SER A 173 18.92 2.12 7.32
CA SER A 173 19.99 1.29 7.85
C SER A 173 19.83 -0.23 7.66
N GLY A 174 20.97 -0.90 7.65
CA GLY A 174 21.12 -2.32 7.32
C GLY A 174 20.80 -3.29 8.46
N GLY A 175 20.85 -4.58 8.15
CA GLY A 175 20.51 -5.69 9.04
C GLY A 175 19.01 -5.88 9.23
N GLY A 176 18.61 -7.07 9.67
CA GLY A 176 17.21 -7.42 9.90
C GLY A 176 16.43 -7.71 8.60
N PHE A 177 15.10 -7.75 8.71
CA PHE A 177 14.19 -8.00 7.59
C PHE A 177 12.84 -7.31 7.77
N ALA A 178 12.11 -7.12 6.68
CA ALA A 178 10.71 -6.70 6.75
C ALA A 178 9.85 -7.52 5.78
N ASN A 179 8.83 -8.18 6.31
CA ASN A 179 7.80 -8.84 5.50
C ASN A 179 6.50 -8.04 5.63
N ILE A 180 6.05 -7.45 4.53
CA ILE A 180 4.80 -6.68 4.46
C ILE A 180 3.83 -7.50 3.63
N ILE A 181 2.97 -8.29 4.29
CA ILE A 181 2.19 -9.34 3.62
C ILE A 181 0.69 -9.25 3.90
N GLY A 182 -0.15 -9.22 2.86
CA GLY A 182 -1.60 -9.34 3.05
C GLY A 182 -2.26 -8.10 3.69
N ASN A 183 -1.64 -6.93 3.63
CA ASN A 183 -2.19 -5.70 4.19
C ASN A 183 -3.08 -4.97 3.20
N LYS A 184 -4.02 -4.18 3.73
CA LYS A 184 -4.86 -3.25 2.97
C LYS A 184 -4.41 -1.82 3.30
N VAL A 185 -3.99 -1.06 2.30
CA VAL A 185 -3.43 0.29 2.49
C VAL A 185 -4.13 1.26 1.55
N SER A 186 -4.68 2.35 2.07
CA SER A 186 -5.44 3.29 1.23
C SER A 186 -5.51 4.72 1.76
N HIS A 187 -5.88 5.66 0.90
CA HIS A 187 -6.18 7.05 1.26
C HIS A 187 -4.98 7.90 1.75
N MET A 188 -3.75 7.58 1.32
CA MET A 188 -2.58 8.44 1.57
C MET A 188 -2.47 9.46 0.46
N TYR A 189 -2.83 10.73 0.69
CA TYR A 189 -2.87 11.73 -0.37
C TYR A 189 -2.46 13.12 0.12
N TYR A 190 -1.34 13.64 -0.38
CA TYR A 190 -0.89 15.00 -0.06
C TYR A 190 -1.35 16.00 -1.13
N THR A 191 -1.96 17.10 -0.71
CA THR A 191 -2.51 18.13 -1.62
C THR A 191 -1.55 19.27 -1.94
N GLY A 192 -0.37 19.32 -1.32
CA GLY A 192 0.62 20.35 -1.59
C GLY A 192 1.56 19.96 -2.75
N GLY A 193 2.58 20.79 -2.97
CA GLY A 193 3.59 20.55 -4.01
C GLY A 193 4.89 19.96 -3.48
N PHE A 194 5.72 19.43 -4.39
CA PHE A 194 7.09 18.90 -4.23
C PHE A 194 7.26 17.51 -3.59
N TRP A 195 6.43 17.13 -2.62
CA TRP A 195 6.50 15.82 -1.95
C TRP A 195 5.34 14.91 -2.39
N GLY A 196 5.44 13.60 -2.12
CA GLY A 196 4.37 12.63 -2.35
C GLY A 196 4.06 11.80 -1.10
N SER A 197 2.78 11.61 -0.81
CA SER A 197 2.30 10.64 0.19
C SER A 197 2.34 9.23 -0.41
N THR A 198 2.83 8.25 0.36
CA THR A 198 3.02 6.89 -0.13
C THR A 198 2.26 5.87 0.71
N GLY A 199 1.58 4.92 0.06
CA GLY A 199 0.96 3.78 0.72
C GLY A 199 2.00 2.92 1.44
N ILE A 200 2.91 2.31 0.68
CA ILE A 200 4.00 1.48 1.20
C ILE A 200 5.36 2.00 0.70
N MET A 201 6.26 2.36 1.62
CA MET A 201 7.52 3.01 1.29
C MET A 201 8.73 2.25 1.86
N ILE A 202 9.74 2.02 1.03
CA ILE A 202 10.96 1.29 1.35
C ILE A 202 12.14 2.17 0.97
N LEU A 203 12.83 2.73 1.96
CA LEU A 203 13.91 3.69 1.77
C LEU A 203 15.15 3.35 2.60
N ASP A 204 16.33 3.53 2.00
CA ASP A 204 17.64 3.45 2.65
C ASP A 204 17.94 2.10 3.32
N THR A 205 17.59 0.97 2.68
CA THR A 205 17.62 -0.39 3.28
C THR A 205 18.81 -1.29 2.84
N PHE A 206 20.04 -0.74 2.78
CA PHE A 206 21.24 -1.33 2.13
C PHE A 206 21.70 -2.74 2.54
N ASP A 207 21.20 -3.32 3.64
CA ASP A 207 21.48 -4.71 4.06
C ASP A 207 20.26 -5.33 4.77
N LYS A 208 19.07 -5.05 4.25
CA LYS A 208 17.81 -5.54 4.83
C LYS A 208 17.00 -6.18 3.72
N THR A 209 16.61 -7.43 3.90
CA THR A 209 15.71 -8.09 2.96
C THR A 209 14.29 -7.59 3.20
N VAL A 210 13.66 -7.04 2.16
CA VAL A 210 12.29 -6.53 2.23
C VAL A 210 11.42 -7.25 1.21
N VAL A 211 10.34 -7.88 1.68
CA VAL A 211 9.35 -8.55 0.86
C VAL A 211 8.00 -7.87 1.04
N VAL A 212 7.43 -7.37 -0.06
CA VAL A 212 6.10 -6.79 -0.12
C VAL A 212 5.23 -7.72 -0.94
N ALA A 213 4.32 -8.46 -0.30
CA ALA A 213 3.52 -9.47 -1.01
C ALA A 213 2.04 -9.53 -0.65
N ASN A 214 1.18 -9.84 -1.62
CA ASN A 214 -0.27 -10.03 -1.38
C ASN A 214 -0.98 -8.82 -0.76
N ASN A 215 -0.44 -7.61 -0.88
CA ASN A 215 -1.07 -6.40 -0.36
C ASN A 215 -2.05 -5.82 -1.38
N ALA A 216 -3.10 -5.17 -0.88
CA ALA A 216 -3.98 -4.32 -1.68
C ALA A 216 -3.67 -2.85 -1.35
N VAL A 217 -3.23 -2.08 -2.34
CA VAL A 217 -2.88 -0.66 -2.20
C VAL A 217 -3.66 0.16 -3.22
N HIS A 218 -4.52 1.06 -2.73
CA HIS A 218 -5.42 1.82 -3.60
C HIS A 218 -5.82 3.19 -3.05
N ASP A 219 -6.29 4.08 -3.91
CA ASP A 219 -6.71 5.45 -3.56
C ASP A 219 -5.60 6.22 -2.82
N THR A 220 -4.34 5.99 -3.18
CA THR A 220 -3.19 6.73 -2.67
C THR A 220 -2.58 7.61 -3.76
N GLN A 221 -1.77 8.59 -3.36
CA GLN A 221 -0.98 9.37 -4.32
C GLN A 221 0.09 8.48 -4.95
N LEU A 222 1.03 7.93 -4.18
CA LEU A 222 1.92 6.86 -4.64
C LEU A 222 1.56 5.55 -3.96
N GLY A 223 1.27 4.49 -4.72
CA GLY A 223 0.97 3.18 -4.19
C GLY A 223 2.17 2.61 -3.41
N MET A 224 3.29 2.41 -4.12
CA MET A 224 4.51 1.88 -3.52
C MET A 224 5.74 2.66 -3.98
N GLY A 225 6.65 2.97 -3.06
CA GLY A 225 7.92 3.63 -3.34
C GLY A 225 9.10 2.80 -2.86
N VAL A 226 10.11 2.60 -3.70
CA VAL A 226 11.37 1.93 -3.39
C VAL A 226 12.51 2.84 -3.79
N GLY A 227 13.43 3.15 -2.88
CA GLY A 227 14.47 4.11 -3.26
C GLY A 227 15.54 4.42 -2.23
N ASP A 228 16.44 5.30 -2.64
CA ASP A 228 17.37 5.98 -1.73
C ASP A 228 17.01 7.47 -1.64
N TYR A 229 16.91 7.96 -0.41
CA TYR A 229 16.66 9.37 -0.15
C TYR A 229 17.98 10.11 0.07
N CYS A 230 18.51 10.69 -1.01
CA CYS A 230 19.83 11.30 -0.99
C CYS A 230 19.85 12.63 -0.23
N GLY A 231 20.56 12.63 0.90
CA GLY A 231 20.81 13.79 1.76
C GLY A 231 22.08 13.63 2.60
N ILE A 232 22.53 14.72 3.23
CA ILE A 232 23.86 14.91 3.87
C ILE A 232 24.13 13.96 5.07
N SER A 233 23.18 13.13 5.49
CA SER A 233 23.25 12.40 6.77
C SER A 233 23.58 10.90 6.70
N HIS A 234 23.57 10.26 5.52
CA HIS A 234 23.75 8.79 5.43
C HIS A 234 24.78 8.39 4.36
N ALA A 235 26.05 8.71 4.58
CA ALA A 235 27.13 8.25 3.69
C ALA A 235 27.10 6.71 3.56
N GLY A 236 26.88 6.20 2.34
CA GLY A 236 26.76 4.77 2.05
C GLY A 236 25.32 4.21 2.06
N SER A 237 24.30 5.07 2.11
CA SER A 237 22.89 4.68 1.95
C SER A 237 22.58 4.26 0.51
N TYR A 238 21.82 3.19 0.37
CA TYR A 238 21.19 2.69 -0.85
C TYR A 238 20.08 1.73 -0.42
N THR A 239 19.19 1.36 -1.34
CA THR A 239 18.19 0.31 -1.09
C THR A 239 18.58 -0.93 -1.86
N LEU A 240 18.52 -2.10 -1.22
CA LEU A 240 19.00 -3.35 -1.81
C LEU A 240 17.97 -4.47 -1.63
N ASN A 241 17.79 -5.28 -2.69
CA ASN A 241 17.06 -6.56 -2.65
C ASN A 241 15.61 -6.44 -2.15
N VAL A 242 14.83 -5.54 -2.75
CA VAL A 242 13.39 -5.42 -2.50
C VAL A 242 12.62 -6.30 -3.48
N THR A 243 11.76 -7.17 -2.96
CA THR A 243 10.85 -7.99 -3.77
C THR A 243 9.41 -7.52 -3.58
N ILE A 244 8.76 -7.11 -4.66
CA ILE A 244 7.35 -6.74 -4.71
C ILE A 244 6.61 -7.77 -5.55
N LYS A 245 5.74 -8.57 -4.94
CA LYS A 245 5.04 -9.64 -5.66
C LYS A 245 3.61 -9.93 -5.25
N ASP A 246 2.80 -10.43 -6.18
CA ASP A 246 1.42 -10.85 -5.90
C ASP A 246 0.55 -9.73 -5.29
N ASN A 247 0.91 -8.46 -5.46
CA ASN A 247 0.15 -7.34 -4.92
C ASN A 247 -0.89 -6.83 -5.92
N ARG A 248 -1.93 -6.20 -5.40
CA ARG A 248 -2.91 -5.42 -6.16
C ARG A 248 -2.69 -3.94 -5.90
N ILE A 249 -2.22 -3.21 -6.90
CA ILE A 249 -1.93 -1.77 -6.85
C ILE A 249 -2.87 -1.06 -7.82
N THR A 250 -3.94 -0.46 -7.29
CA THR A 250 -5.02 0.05 -8.15
C THR A 250 -5.49 1.43 -7.80
N ASP A 251 -5.93 2.20 -8.80
CA ASP A 251 -6.63 3.47 -8.58
C ASP A 251 -5.81 4.47 -7.72
N ASN A 252 -4.48 4.45 -7.87
CA ASN A 252 -3.56 5.44 -7.28
C ASN A 252 -3.20 6.51 -8.30
N THR A 253 -2.56 7.60 -7.89
CA THR A 253 -1.97 8.55 -8.85
C THR A 253 -0.78 7.91 -9.57
N GLY A 254 0.22 7.45 -8.83
CA GLY A 254 1.30 6.58 -9.31
C GLY A 254 1.20 5.19 -8.69
N GLY A 255 1.44 4.14 -9.47
CA GLY A 255 1.39 2.76 -8.99
C GLY A 255 2.61 2.38 -8.15
N ILE A 256 3.71 2.03 -8.80
CA ILE A 256 4.99 1.70 -8.16
C ILE A 256 6.08 2.64 -8.69
N GLU A 257 6.90 3.18 -7.80
CA GLU A 257 8.04 4.01 -8.17
C GLU A 257 9.34 3.44 -7.59
N VAL A 258 10.34 3.29 -8.45
CA VAL A 258 11.71 2.90 -8.10
C VAL A 258 12.62 4.09 -8.35
N ILE A 259 13.23 4.64 -7.30
CA ILE A 259 13.98 5.89 -7.38
C ILE A 259 15.43 5.76 -6.94
N ASN A 260 16.32 6.52 -7.58
CA ASN A 260 17.72 6.71 -7.18
C ASN A 260 18.43 5.36 -6.92
N ASP A 261 19.27 5.25 -5.89
CA ASP A 261 20.18 4.11 -5.66
C ASP A 261 19.47 2.84 -5.12
N ALA A 262 18.31 2.49 -5.69
CA ALA A 262 17.64 1.22 -5.49
C ALA A 262 18.23 0.15 -6.41
N ARG A 263 18.78 -0.90 -5.81
CA ARG A 263 19.53 -1.96 -6.49
C ARG A 263 18.85 -3.31 -6.30
N GLY A 264 18.66 -4.04 -7.40
CA GLY A 264 18.10 -5.40 -7.36
C GLY A 264 16.63 -5.44 -6.97
N THR A 265 15.86 -4.42 -7.31
CA THR A 265 14.40 -4.40 -7.11
C THR A 265 13.73 -5.36 -8.08
N THR A 266 12.97 -6.32 -7.56
CA THR A 266 12.19 -7.27 -8.37
C THR A 266 10.69 -7.01 -8.18
N ILE A 267 9.99 -6.78 -9.28
CA ILE A 267 8.54 -6.52 -9.33
C ILE A 267 7.92 -7.63 -10.18
N GLU A 268 7.20 -8.56 -9.57
CA GLU A 268 6.66 -9.72 -10.29
C GLU A 268 5.25 -10.14 -9.86
N TYR A 269 4.45 -10.65 -10.81
CA TYR A 269 3.10 -11.17 -10.52
C TYR A 269 2.14 -10.18 -9.86
N ASN A 270 2.36 -8.88 -10.01
CA ASN A 270 1.47 -7.86 -9.46
C ASN A 270 0.36 -7.49 -10.47
N SER A 271 -0.81 -7.12 -9.96
CA SER A 271 -1.88 -6.47 -10.73
C SER A 271 -1.80 -4.96 -10.51
N ILE A 272 -1.32 -4.24 -11.51
CA ILE A 272 -1.07 -2.78 -11.48
C ILE A 272 -2.06 -2.12 -12.43
N LEU A 273 -3.18 -1.65 -11.88
CA LEU A 273 -4.37 -1.35 -12.67
C LEU A 273 -4.89 0.06 -12.42
N ARG A 274 -5.21 0.81 -13.49
CA ARG A 274 -5.92 2.10 -13.39
C ARG A 274 -5.23 3.14 -12.50
N ASN A 275 -3.89 3.15 -12.46
CA ASN A 275 -3.16 4.24 -11.84
C ASN A 275 -3.10 5.43 -12.81
N THR A 276 -3.47 6.63 -12.35
CA THR A 276 -3.85 7.72 -13.26
C THR A 276 -2.67 8.33 -14.03
N GLU A 277 -1.49 8.39 -13.42
CA GLU A 277 -0.27 8.91 -14.07
C GLU A 277 0.56 7.78 -14.67
N TYR A 278 0.96 6.79 -13.86
CA TYR A 278 1.77 5.67 -14.31
C TYR A 278 1.51 4.40 -13.50
N GLY A 279 1.67 3.24 -14.15
CA GLY A 279 1.69 1.93 -13.50
C GLY A 279 2.99 1.72 -12.75
N ILE A 280 4.12 1.83 -13.46
CA ILE A 280 5.47 1.75 -12.87
C ILE A 280 6.35 2.87 -13.41
N ALA A 281 7.09 3.53 -12.52
CA ALA A 281 8.13 4.49 -12.89
C ALA A 281 9.49 4.07 -12.31
N VAL A 282 10.56 4.25 -13.09
CA VAL A 282 11.95 4.05 -12.67
C VAL A 282 12.74 5.32 -12.97
N THR A 283 13.21 6.00 -11.92
CA THR A 283 13.62 7.41 -12.00
C THR A 283 14.88 7.71 -11.21
N ASP A 284 15.83 8.44 -11.80
CA ASP A 284 16.95 9.09 -11.11
C ASP A 284 16.72 10.61 -10.98
N TYR A 285 16.62 11.15 -9.75
CA TYR A 285 16.18 12.51 -9.40
C TYR A 285 17.30 13.52 -9.06
N VAL A 286 18.54 13.28 -9.45
CA VAL A 286 19.76 14.07 -9.08
C VAL A 286 19.74 15.59 -9.39
N ASP A 287 18.70 16.15 -10.02
CA ASP A 287 18.61 17.56 -10.42
C ASP A 287 18.64 18.60 -9.28
N TYR A 288 18.67 18.17 -8.02
CA TYR A 288 18.80 19.05 -6.85
C TYR A 288 20.20 19.09 -6.21
N GLY A 289 21.24 18.62 -6.90
CA GLY A 289 22.63 18.70 -6.45
C GLY A 289 23.04 17.62 -5.43
N TRP A 290 22.23 16.57 -5.31
CA TRP A 290 22.51 15.39 -4.50
C TRP A 290 23.21 14.32 -5.34
N ALA A 291 24.29 13.73 -4.83
CA ALA A 291 25.03 12.69 -5.54
C ALA A 291 24.46 11.29 -5.21
N CYS A 292 23.37 10.91 -5.88
CA CYS A 292 22.81 9.55 -5.82
C CYS A 292 23.40 8.66 -6.91
N GLY A 293 23.36 7.34 -6.69
CA GLY A 293 23.31 6.38 -7.79
C GLY A 293 21.95 6.36 -8.47
N GLN A 294 21.92 5.94 -9.72
CA GLN A 294 20.69 5.59 -10.44
C GLN A 294 20.17 4.21 -10.00
N PRO A 295 18.91 3.85 -10.29
CA PRO A 295 18.43 2.50 -10.07
C PRO A 295 19.24 1.50 -10.90
N THR A 296 19.60 0.34 -10.32
CA THR A 296 20.29 -0.73 -11.05
C THR A 296 19.62 -2.07 -10.82
N ASP A 297 19.81 -2.99 -11.78
CA ASP A 297 19.32 -4.38 -11.69
C ASP A 297 17.81 -4.47 -11.38
N THR A 298 17.03 -3.52 -11.91
CA THR A 298 15.57 -3.51 -11.75
C THR A 298 14.93 -4.48 -12.74
N VAL A 299 14.16 -5.43 -12.20
CA VAL A 299 13.45 -6.46 -12.96
C VAL A 299 11.96 -6.33 -12.73
N ILE A 300 11.20 -6.19 -13.81
CA ILE A 300 9.75 -6.01 -13.83
C ILE A 300 9.19 -7.10 -14.74
N ASN A 301 8.84 -8.27 -14.22
CA ASN A 301 8.42 -9.38 -15.07
C ASN A 301 7.10 -9.99 -14.60
N TYR A 302 6.31 -10.54 -15.52
CA TYR A 302 5.09 -11.30 -15.19
C TYR A 302 3.99 -10.50 -14.46
N ASN A 303 3.97 -9.18 -14.60
CA ASN A 303 2.93 -8.32 -14.05
C ASN A 303 1.78 -8.11 -15.05
N ASP A 304 0.59 -7.83 -14.53
CA ASP A 304 -0.55 -7.32 -15.31
C ASP A 304 -0.59 -5.79 -15.15
N ILE A 305 -0.13 -5.07 -16.19
CA ILE A 305 -0.08 -3.59 -16.24
C ILE A 305 -1.21 -3.14 -17.17
N ILE A 306 -2.33 -2.67 -16.62
CA ILE A 306 -3.57 -2.48 -17.38
C ILE A 306 -4.29 -1.18 -17.02
N GLY A 307 -4.53 -0.34 -18.02
CA GLY A 307 -5.36 0.86 -17.92
C GLY A 307 -4.70 1.98 -17.12
N ASN A 308 -3.37 1.98 -17.02
CA ASN A 308 -2.63 3.07 -16.39
C ASN A 308 -2.41 4.23 -17.38
N GLY A 309 -2.17 5.45 -16.89
CA GLY A 309 -1.86 6.60 -17.75
C GLY A 309 -0.66 6.32 -18.67
N ILE A 310 0.45 5.92 -18.06
CA ILE A 310 1.62 5.29 -18.70
C ILE A 310 1.81 3.91 -18.08
N GLY A 311 2.07 2.87 -18.87
CA GLY A 311 2.33 1.53 -18.31
C GLY A 311 3.65 1.49 -17.57
N LEU A 312 4.72 1.88 -18.27
CA LEU A 312 6.08 1.96 -17.74
C LEU A 312 6.73 3.27 -18.15
N SER A 313 7.23 4.02 -17.18
CA SER A 313 8.07 5.20 -17.37
C SER A 313 9.51 4.93 -16.92
N VAL A 314 10.50 5.15 -17.77
CA VAL A 314 11.93 5.03 -17.42
C VAL A 314 12.69 6.26 -17.88
N ASN A 315 13.16 7.08 -16.92
CA ASN A 315 13.83 8.33 -17.28
C ASN A 315 15.20 8.09 -17.93
N SER A 316 15.70 9.09 -18.68
CA SER A 316 16.93 8.97 -19.49
C SER A 316 18.23 8.80 -18.71
N ARG A 317 18.16 8.87 -17.39
CA ARG A 317 19.29 8.74 -16.48
C ARG A 317 19.36 7.38 -15.80
N VAL A 318 18.40 6.49 -16.08
CA VAL A 318 18.42 5.10 -15.64
C VAL A 318 19.03 4.23 -16.75
N ASP A 319 19.88 3.29 -16.34
CA ASP A 319 20.41 2.19 -17.13
C ASP A 319 19.27 1.24 -17.55
N LEU A 320 19.63 0.15 -18.23
CA LEU A 320 18.67 -0.80 -18.77
C LEU A 320 17.80 -1.45 -17.67
N VAL A 321 16.48 -1.29 -17.80
CA VAL A 321 15.46 -1.99 -17.02
C VAL A 321 14.96 -3.22 -17.78
N ASP A 322 14.89 -4.38 -17.11
CA ASP A 322 14.29 -5.59 -17.70
C ASP A 322 12.79 -5.63 -17.40
N ALA A 323 11.95 -5.23 -18.36
CA ALA A 323 10.49 -5.21 -18.26
C ALA A 323 9.81 -6.23 -19.20
N ARG A 324 10.47 -7.35 -19.47
CA ARG A 324 9.93 -8.41 -20.34
C ARG A 324 8.85 -9.22 -19.62
N TYR A 325 8.13 -10.01 -20.40
CA TYR A 325 7.13 -10.96 -19.90
C TYR A 325 5.96 -10.35 -19.11
N ASN A 326 5.70 -9.04 -19.25
CA ASN A 326 4.50 -8.41 -18.69
C ASN A 326 3.32 -8.48 -19.66
N CYS A 327 2.12 -8.37 -19.12
CA CYS A 327 0.92 -8.00 -19.86
C CYS A 327 0.73 -6.49 -19.82
N TRP A 328 0.33 -5.91 -20.96
CA TRP A 328 0.15 -4.47 -21.14
C TRP A 328 -1.31 -4.09 -21.36
N GLY A 329 -2.27 -4.91 -20.93
CA GLY A 329 -3.71 -4.64 -21.12
C GLY A 329 -4.28 -4.98 -22.50
N HIS A 330 -3.44 -5.27 -23.50
CA HIS A 330 -3.89 -5.69 -24.83
C HIS A 330 -2.97 -6.75 -25.45
N TRP A 331 -3.55 -7.65 -26.26
CA TRP A 331 -2.82 -8.77 -26.87
C TRP A 331 -1.77 -8.34 -27.91
N THR A 332 -1.94 -7.16 -28.52
CA THR A 332 -0.94 -6.57 -29.44
C THR A 332 0.28 -5.97 -28.73
N GLY A 333 0.32 -6.00 -27.39
CA GLY A 333 1.45 -5.51 -26.62
C GLY A 333 1.38 -4.02 -26.27
N PRO A 334 2.49 -3.46 -25.75
CA PRO A 334 2.53 -2.08 -25.30
C PRO A 334 2.46 -1.08 -26.45
N GLY A 335 1.93 0.12 -26.15
CA GLY A 335 1.98 1.28 -27.03
C GLY A 335 3.16 2.22 -26.74
N GLY A 336 3.12 3.43 -27.30
CA GLY A 336 4.06 4.52 -26.98
C GLY A 336 5.19 4.73 -27.99
N GLY A 337 5.37 3.81 -28.95
CA GLY A 337 6.36 3.97 -30.04
C GLY A 337 7.82 3.77 -29.60
N PHE A 338 8.06 3.34 -28.37
CA PHE A 338 9.38 2.93 -27.90
C PHE A 338 9.90 1.70 -28.67
N THR A 339 11.20 1.62 -28.95
CA THR A 339 11.81 0.48 -29.65
C THR A 339 12.66 -0.32 -28.68
N ASP A 340 12.37 -1.62 -28.55
CA ASP A 340 13.16 -2.54 -27.73
C ASP A 340 14.61 -2.58 -28.25
N PRO A 341 15.62 -2.23 -27.44
CA PRO A 341 17.00 -2.14 -27.91
C PRO A 341 17.64 -3.50 -28.21
N ASN A 342 17.10 -4.58 -27.67
CA ASN A 342 17.64 -5.93 -27.88
C ASN A 342 17.03 -6.58 -29.12
N THR A 343 15.72 -6.46 -29.33
CA THR A 343 15.03 -7.14 -30.45
C THR A 343 14.71 -6.22 -31.63
N GLY A 344 14.73 -4.90 -31.43
CA GLY A 344 14.29 -3.91 -32.42
C GLY A 344 12.76 -3.84 -32.56
N GLN A 345 12.00 -4.52 -31.71
CA GLN A 345 10.55 -4.53 -31.73
C GLN A 345 10.01 -3.15 -31.33
N LEU A 346 9.07 -2.62 -32.12
CA LEU A 346 8.41 -1.34 -31.83
C LEU A 346 7.18 -1.57 -30.94
N ALA A 347 7.00 -0.77 -29.89
CA ALA A 347 5.81 -0.74 -29.04
C ALA A 347 4.67 0.01 -29.75
N HIS A 348 4.05 -0.65 -30.72
CA HIS A 348 2.95 -0.13 -31.56
C HIS A 348 1.61 -0.82 -31.27
N GLY A 349 1.51 -1.49 -30.13
CA GLY A 349 0.28 -2.13 -29.67
C GLY A 349 -0.73 -1.12 -29.12
N ASN A 350 -1.89 -1.66 -28.71
CA ASN A 350 -2.98 -0.89 -28.11
C ASN A 350 -3.01 -1.02 -26.58
N GLY A 351 -1.96 -1.61 -25.99
CA GLY A 351 -1.82 -1.71 -24.55
C GLY A 351 -1.32 -0.41 -23.93
N ASP A 352 -1.14 -0.45 -22.61
CA ASP A 352 -0.48 0.60 -21.84
C ASP A 352 0.88 0.95 -22.46
N THR A 353 1.22 2.24 -22.43
CA THR A 353 2.38 2.77 -23.14
C THR A 353 3.68 2.54 -22.38
N ILE A 354 4.77 2.46 -23.12
CA ILE A 354 6.13 2.57 -22.58
C ILE A 354 6.67 3.96 -22.94
N ASP A 355 7.01 4.75 -21.94
CA ASP A 355 7.71 6.02 -22.07
C ASP A 355 9.13 5.87 -21.48
N ALA A 356 10.10 5.66 -22.36
CA ALA A 356 11.46 5.32 -21.98
C ALA A 356 12.47 5.95 -22.94
N ALA A 357 13.66 6.29 -22.45
CA ALA A 357 14.72 6.81 -23.30
C ALA A 357 15.31 5.72 -24.20
N ALA A 358 15.74 6.09 -25.40
CA ALA A 358 16.27 5.11 -26.35
C ALA A 358 17.34 4.20 -25.70
N ASN A 359 17.03 2.90 -25.66
CA ASN A 359 17.85 1.82 -25.13
C ASN A 359 17.88 1.57 -23.61
N ASN A 360 16.96 2.10 -22.81
CA ASN A 360 16.97 1.87 -21.36
C ASN A 360 15.81 0.99 -20.81
N ALA A 361 15.03 0.34 -21.67
CA ALA A 361 14.03 -0.65 -21.25
C ALA A 361 13.97 -1.83 -22.22
N LEU A 362 13.84 -3.05 -21.69
CA LEU A 362 13.47 -4.25 -22.45
C LEU A 362 12.00 -4.56 -22.22
N PHE A 363 11.24 -4.88 -23.24
CA PHE A 363 9.82 -5.28 -23.09
C PHE A 363 9.42 -6.49 -23.93
N ASP A 364 10.25 -6.87 -24.92
CA ASP A 364 10.01 -7.98 -25.83
C ASP A 364 10.81 -9.24 -25.39
N PRO A 365 10.16 -10.42 -25.22
CA PRO A 365 8.74 -10.69 -25.44
C PRO A 365 7.84 -10.19 -24.31
N TRP A 366 6.62 -9.76 -24.65
CA TRP A 366 5.52 -9.56 -23.70
C TRP A 366 4.61 -10.80 -23.65
N LEU A 367 3.76 -10.88 -22.62
CA LEU A 367 2.80 -11.97 -22.46
C LEU A 367 1.37 -11.50 -22.74
N PRO A 368 0.47 -12.40 -23.18
CA PRO A 368 -0.97 -12.15 -23.11
C PRO A 368 -1.41 -11.89 -21.67
N CYS A 369 -2.40 -11.02 -21.51
CA CYS A 369 -2.96 -10.72 -20.21
C CYS A 369 -3.64 -11.92 -19.58
N ARG A 370 -3.35 -12.15 -18.30
CA ARG A 370 -4.14 -13.07 -17.51
C ARG A 370 -5.48 -12.38 -17.33
N LEU A 371 -6.54 -12.92 -17.95
CA LEU A 371 -7.88 -12.45 -17.63
C LEU A 371 -8.03 -12.58 -16.11
N PRO A 372 -8.37 -11.51 -15.36
CA PRO A 372 -8.65 -11.65 -13.94
C PRO A 372 -9.68 -12.76 -13.81
N SER A 373 -9.37 -13.75 -12.97
CA SER A 373 -10.25 -14.91 -12.82
C SER A 373 -11.65 -14.39 -12.48
N GLN A 374 -12.65 -14.77 -13.28
CA GLN A 374 -14.08 -14.52 -13.04
C GLN A 374 -14.61 -15.16 -11.74
N ASN A 375 -13.71 -15.59 -10.85
CA ASN A 375 -13.94 -16.21 -9.55
C ASN A 375 -13.28 -15.38 -8.44
N GLU A 376 -13.40 -14.06 -8.46
CA GLU A 376 -13.03 -13.27 -7.28
C GLU A 376 -14.07 -13.48 -6.17
N PRO A 377 -13.65 -13.80 -4.93
CA PRO A 377 -14.51 -13.62 -3.77
C PRO A 377 -14.82 -12.13 -3.67
N GLN A 378 -16.09 -11.77 -3.87
CA GLN A 378 -16.60 -10.47 -3.49
C GLN A 378 -16.14 -10.16 -2.07
N SER A 379 -15.55 -8.98 -1.88
CA SER A 379 -15.17 -8.46 -0.57
C SER A 379 -16.37 -8.52 0.37
N GLY A 380 -16.35 -9.52 1.24
CA GLY A 380 -17.29 -9.62 2.34
C GLY A 380 -17.03 -8.50 3.34
N TYR A 381 -18.06 -7.67 3.53
CA TYR A 381 -18.29 -6.74 4.64
C TYR A 381 -17.58 -5.39 4.59
N GLY A 382 -18.37 -4.36 4.26
CA GLY A 382 -18.05 -2.96 4.49
C GLY A 382 -18.74 -1.92 3.58
N GLU A 383 -19.56 -2.29 2.60
CA GLU A 383 -20.22 -1.29 1.74
C GLU A 383 -21.47 -0.70 2.39
N GLN A 384 -21.42 0.58 2.75
CA GLN A 384 -22.62 1.38 2.85
C GLN A 384 -23.20 1.56 1.43
N LEU A 385 -24.36 0.93 1.25
CA LEU A 385 -25.06 0.62 0.01
C LEU A 385 -25.64 1.87 -0.70
N CYS A 386 -25.13 2.22 -1.89
CA CYS A 386 -25.82 3.05 -2.90
C CYS A 386 -26.43 2.21 -4.06
N PRO A 387 -27.25 1.17 -3.80
CA PRO A 387 -27.62 0.17 -4.80
C PRO A 387 -28.42 0.76 -5.97
N LEU A 388 -29.24 1.78 -5.72
CA LEU A 388 -30.02 2.44 -6.76
C LEU A 388 -29.13 3.30 -7.67
N ALA A 389 -28.16 4.03 -7.09
CA ALA A 389 -27.20 4.81 -7.87
C ALA A 389 -26.33 3.89 -8.72
N ARG A 390 -25.85 2.76 -8.16
CA ARG A 390 -25.09 1.74 -8.90
C ARG A 390 -25.88 1.15 -10.05
N TYR A 391 -27.13 0.76 -9.79
CA TYR A 391 -28.03 0.25 -10.83
C TYR A 391 -28.19 1.28 -11.97
N ASN A 392 -28.37 2.56 -11.63
CA ASN A 392 -28.55 3.59 -12.64
C ASN A 392 -27.27 3.98 -13.38
N VAL A 393 -26.09 3.90 -12.73
CA VAL A 393 -24.79 4.05 -13.39
C VAL A 393 -24.57 2.90 -14.39
N GLN A 394 -24.75 1.65 -13.95
CA GLN A 394 -24.60 0.48 -14.83
C GLN A 394 -25.55 0.56 -16.04
N LYS A 395 -26.80 0.94 -15.81
CA LYS A 395 -27.77 1.11 -16.89
C LYS A 395 -27.38 2.23 -17.87
N ALA A 396 -26.77 3.32 -17.38
CA ALA A 396 -26.25 4.36 -18.25
C ALA A 396 -25.03 3.88 -19.05
N GLU A 397 -24.12 3.10 -18.46
CA GLU A 397 -22.99 2.46 -19.14
C GLU A 397 -23.46 1.53 -20.28
N GLU A 398 -24.48 0.70 -20.03
CA GLU A 398 -25.09 -0.19 -21.04
C GLU A 398 -25.75 0.60 -22.19
N MET A 399 -26.39 1.74 -21.88
CA MET A 399 -26.97 2.64 -22.87
C MET A 399 -25.88 3.34 -23.69
N LEU A 400 -24.79 3.79 -23.06
CA LEU A 400 -23.65 4.42 -23.72
C LEU A 400 -22.97 3.45 -24.70
N GLU A 401 -22.75 2.19 -24.31
CA GLU A 401 -22.21 1.17 -25.21
C GLU A 401 -23.11 0.97 -26.44
N THR A 402 -24.43 0.99 -26.24
CA THR A 402 -25.41 0.88 -27.33
C THR A 402 -25.36 2.10 -28.25
N VAL A 403 -25.31 3.31 -27.68
CA VAL A 403 -25.21 4.57 -28.41
C VAL A 403 -23.92 4.64 -29.23
N HIS A 404 -22.77 4.25 -28.67
CA HIS A 404 -21.50 4.21 -29.40
C HIS A 404 -21.54 3.27 -30.62
N LYS A 405 -22.14 2.09 -30.48
CA LYS A 405 -22.31 1.16 -31.62
C LYS A 405 -23.17 1.76 -32.73
N LEU A 406 -24.25 2.47 -32.39
CA LEU A 406 -25.11 3.14 -33.38
C LEU A 406 -24.41 4.36 -33.99
N PHE A 407 -23.63 5.09 -33.19
CA PHE A 407 -22.84 6.22 -33.64
C PHE A 407 -21.81 5.79 -34.69
N ASP A 408 -21.07 4.70 -34.43
CA ASP A 408 -20.12 4.12 -35.39
C ASP A 408 -20.80 3.74 -36.72
N GLN A 409 -21.99 3.15 -36.65
CA GLN A 409 -22.77 2.81 -37.85
C GLN A 409 -23.18 4.07 -38.63
N ALA A 410 -23.64 5.12 -37.95
CA ALA A 410 -24.09 6.36 -38.58
C ALA A 410 -22.91 7.17 -39.16
N PHE A 411 -21.75 7.14 -38.51
CA PHE A 411 -20.53 7.80 -38.97
C PHE A 411 -20.12 7.34 -40.38
N HIS A 412 -20.29 6.05 -40.68
CA HIS A 412 -20.02 5.49 -42.00
C HIS A 412 -20.99 5.95 -43.11
N LEU A 413 -22.13 6.54 -42.76
CA LEU A 413 -23.12 7.08 -43.70
C LEU A 413 -22.90 8.56 -44.07
N LYS A 414 -21.89 9.22 -43.49
CA LYS A 414 -21.57 10.65 -43.71
C LYS A 414 -22.74 11.60 -43.41
N VAL A 415 -23.59 11.24 -42.46
CA VAL A 415 -24.64 12.12 -41.91
C VAL A 415 -24.05 13.12 -40.92
N ASN A 416 -24.76 14.22 -40.64
CA ASN A 416 -24.31 15.20 -39.65
C ASN A 416 -24.60 14.70 -38.23
N LEU A 417 -23.55 14.49 -37.44
CA LEU A 417 -23.61 13.91 -36.09
C LEU A 417 -23.34 14.92 -34.96
N LEU A 418 -23.11 16.20 -35.27
CA LEU A 418 -22.62 17.17 -34.28
C LEU A 418 -23.54 17.31 -33.05
N ALA A 419 -24.85 17.31 -33.25
CA ALA A 419 -25.81 17.36 -32.15
C ALA A 419 -25.85 16.07 -31.31
N VAL A 420 -25.49 14.92 -31.90
CA VAL A 420 -25.38 13.64 -31.17
C VAL A 420 -24.07 13.58 -30.39
N GLU A 421 -22.96 14.08 -30.97
CA GLU A 421 -21.66 14.18 -30.30
C GLU A 421 -21.75 15.03 -29.02
N GLU A 422 -22.45 16.18 -29.08
CA GLU A 422 -22.66 17.04 -27.91
C GLU A 422 -23.43 16.34 -26.78
N LEU A 423 -24.49 15.58 -27.12
CA LEU A 423 -25.29 14.82 -26.15
C LEU A 423 -24.49 13.67 -25.51
N ILE A 424 -23.65 12.97 -26.30
CA ILE A 424 -22.80 11.89 -25.80
C ILE A 424 -21.75 12.46 -24.83
N ALA A 425 -21.06 13.54 -25.23
CA ALA A 425 -20.02 14.15 -24.40
C ALA A 425 -20.56 14.64 -23.04
N GLU A 426 -21.75 15.24 -23.03
CA GLU A 426 -22.41 15.66 -21.78
C GLU A 426 -22.84 14.45 -20.94
N ALA A 427 -23.33 13.37 -21.56
CA ALA A 427 -23.70 12.15 -20.86
C ALA A 427 -22.48 11.44 -20.24
N GLU A 428 -21.34 11.41 -20.91
CA GLU A 428 -20.09 10.81 -20.42
C GLU A 428 -19.55 11.58 -19.19
N ASP A 429 -19.52 12.91 -19.23
CA ASP A 429 -19.12 13.75 -18.09
C ASP A 429 -20.05 13.55 -16.87
N LEU A 430 -21.36 13.47 -17.10
CA LEU A 430 -22.33 13.17 -16.04
C LEU A 430 -22.15 11.76 -15.47
N LEU A 431 -21.84 10.77 -16.32
CA LEU A 431 -21.64 9.38 -15.93
C LEU A 431 -20.34 9.19 -15.14
N GLU A 432 -19.26 9.89 -15.51
CA GLU A 432 -18.01 9.93 -14.77
C GLU A 432 -18.22 10.50 -13.37
N LYS A 433 -18.89 11.65 -13.27
CA LYS A 433 -19.27 12.27 -11.99
C LYS A 433 -20.18 11.35 -11.17
N ALA A 434 -21.19 10.74 -11.78
CA ALA A 434 -22.09 9.81 -11.12
C ALA A 434 -21.34 8.61 -10.53
N THR A 435 -20.38 8.07 -11.29
CA THR A 435 -19.52 6.95 -10.87
C THR A 435 -18.63 7.34 -9.70
N CYS A 436 -18.03 8.53 -9.73
CA CYS A 436 -17.24 9.06 -8.62
C CYS A 436 -18.08 9.22 -7.34
N PHE A 437 -19.29 9.77 -7.44
CA PHE A 437 -20.19 9.89 -6.28
C PHE A 437 -20.65 8.52 -5.73
N CYS A 438 -20.81 7.55 -6.62
CA CYS A 438 -21.32 6.22 -6.31
C CYS A 438 -20.27 5.28 -5.73
N LYS A 439 -19.01 5.40 -6.17
CA LYS A 439 -17.90 4.53 -5.77
C LYS A 439 -17.04 5.15 -4.67
N ASN A 440 -16.84 6.47 -4.66
CA ASN A 440 -15.76 7.09 -3.87
C ASN A 440 -16.23 8.04 -2.75
N SER A 441 -17.43 8.63 -2.82
CA SER A 441 -17.88 9.64 -1.83
C SER A 441 -19.18 9.35 -1.09
N GLN A 442 -19.80 8.19 -1.32
CA GLN A 442 -21.04 7.73 -0.67
C GLN A 442 -22.24 8.70 -0.78
N ASN A 443 -22.20 9.70 -1.66
CA ASN A 443 -23.32 10.63 -1.89
C ASN A 443 -24.32 10.04 -2.89
N CYS A 444 -25.08 9.04 -2.42
CA CYS A 444 -25.97 8.24 -3.26
C CYS A 444 -27.02 9.07 -4.02
N VAL A 445 -27.46 10.20 -3.47
CA VAL A 445 -28.47 11.06 -4.09
C VAL A 445 -27.87 11.81 -5.29
N ALA A 446 -26.67 12.37 -5.13
CA ALA A 446 -25.96 13.04 -6.21
C ALA A 446 -25.63 12.06 -7.34
N GLY A 447 -25.04 10.90 -6.99
CA GLY A 447 -24.70 9.86 -7.97
C GLY A 447 -25.92 9.34 -8.73
N ASN A 448 -27.04 9.11 -8.03
CA ASN A 448 -28.29 8.68 -8.67
C ASN A 448 -28.88 9.75 -9.60
N THR A 449 -28.84 11.02 -9.19
CA THR A 449 -29.39 12.14 -9.97
C THR A 449 -28.64 12.29 -11.29
N LEU A 450 -27.31 12.31 -11.23
CA LEU A 450 -26.44 12.45 -12.39
C LEU A 450 -26.57 11.24 -13.34
N ALA A 451 -26.67 10.02 -12.80
CA ALA A 451 -26.88 8.82 -13.61
C ALA A 451 -28.22 8.84 -14.38
N LEU A 452 -29.29 9.34 -13.76
CA LEU A 452 -30.59 9.47 -14.43
C LEU A 452 -30.57 10.56 -15.52
N GLU A 453 -29.81 11.63 -15.31
CA GLU A 453 -29.62 12.69 -16.30
C GLU A 453 -28.80 12.19 -17.49
N ALA A 454 -27.71 11.45 -17.25
CA ALA A 454 -26.96 10.76 -18.31
C ALA A 454 -27.85 9.79 -19.11
N GLN A 455 -28.68 8.96 -18.44
CA GLN A 455 -29.63 8.08 -19.13
C GLN A 455 -30.63 8.84 -20.03
N LYS A 456 -31.02 10.07 -19.65
CA LYS A 456 -31.94 10.88 -20.45
C LYS A 456 -31.25 11.35 -21.74
N LEU A 457 -30.03 11.88 -21.63
CA LEU A 457 -29.24 12.32 -22.78
C LEU A 457 -28.91 11.16 -23.72
N LEU A 458 -28.54 10.00 -23.17
CA LEU A 458 -28.26 8.80 -23.96
C LEU A 458 -29.49 8.27 -24.72
N ARG A 459 -30.68 8.39 -24.14
CA ARG A 459 -31.92 8.03 -24.83
C ARG A 459 -32.19 8.96 -26.01
N GLU A 460 -31.99 10.26 -25.84
CA GLU A 460 -32.15 11.25 -26.90
C GLU A 460 -31.14 11.02 -28.03
N ALA A 461 -29.87 10.78 -27.69
CA ALA A 461 -28.83 10.42 -28.64
C ALA A 461 -29.16 9.13 -29.41
N GLN A 462 -29.66 8.11 -28.72
CA GLN A 462 -30.08 6.85 -29.33
C GLN A 462 -31.23 7.05 -30.34
N GLU A 463 -32.29 7.78 -29.97
CA GLU A 463 -33.43 8.03 -30.86
C GLU A 463 -33.01 8.81 -32.12
N MET A 464 -32.09 9.78 -31.98
CA MET A 464 -31.53 10.50 -33.11
C MET A 464 -30.75 9.60 -34.05
N LEU A 465 -29.87 8.73 -33.50
CA LEU A 465 -29.07 7.80 -34.28
C LEU A 465 -29.93 6.76 -34.99
N GLU A 466 -30.94 6.19 -34.31
CA GLU A 466 -31.87 5.24 -34.92
C GLU A 466 -32.66 5.88 -36.07
N SER A 467 -33.09 7.14 -35.93
CA SER A 467 -33.75 7.88 -37.02
C SER A 467 -32.83 8.20 -38.20
N MET A 468 -31.51 8.30 -37.98
CA MET A 468 -30.52 8.51 -39.05
C MET A 468 -30.16 7.21 -39.78
N LEU A 469 -30.31 6.07 -39.10
CA LEU A 469 -30.00 4.73 -39.62
C LEU A 469 -31.20 4.04 -40.29
N SER A 470 -32.42 4.49 -40.01
CA SER A 470 -33.65 4.09 -40.70
C SER A 470 -33.80 4.78 -42.05
#